data_AF-A0A5Y8WT36-F1
#
_entry.id   AF-A0A5Y8WT36-F1
#
_cell.length_a   1.000
_cell.length_b   1.000
_cell.length_c   1.000
_cell.angle_alpha   90.00
_cell.angle_beta   90.00
_cell.angle_gamma   90.00
#
_symmetry.space_group_name_H-M   'P 1'
#
loop_
_entity.id
_entity.type
_entity.pdbx_description
1 polymer ?
#
loop_
_entity_poly.entity_id
_entity_poly.type
_entity_poly.pdbx_seq_one_letter_code
_entity_poly.pdbx_strand_id
1 'polypeptide(L)'
;MGDTEVTKQQVRKAGENIRNNIATLKDYEIISNWRSIHISIMTSMVNSINKKLKKHKLKALIVARRLKRLNSIEIKLKRFSSMNLDRMQDIAGVRIVFKTMEQVNEFKTIMDDTYLKGSIKFKLEKTSNYIEQPKSDGYRSIHQIFEYKDGSKKCLELQIRTQLQHNWATAVEVLGMKTKSKIKQGEGEEHYKEFFKLCSALFSIIEKTNILKEYSKFTKLEICKKIQKLDGEFNILQTLSGLAILGKNIEKQTDRKNYYFIVELNITENTLMIRGYKKNSFQKAQLDYDLLEQKSKEKGDTDVVLISLDEFKLLKKAYPNYYLDSGMFISSIKKEINEIKEN
;
A
#
# COMPACT_ATOMS: atom_id res chain seq x y z
N MET A 1 14.83 -8.72 -26.85
CA MET A 1 14.15 -7.64 -27.59
C MET A 1 14.67 -6.33 -27.04
N GLY A 2 15.13 -5.43 -27.91
CA GLY A 2 15.93 -4.27 -27.54
C GLY A 2 15.26 -3.36 -26.52
N ASP A 3 16.08 -2.78 -25.64
CA ASP A 3 15.70 -1.70 -24.73
C ASP A 3 15.32 -0.46 -25.54
N THR A 4 14.14 -0.45 -26.16
CA THR A 4 13.53 0.79 -26.62
C THR A 4 13.08 1.56 -25.39
N GLU A 5 13.92 2.48 -24.95
CA GLU A 5 13.61 3.39 -23.86
C GLU A 5 12.33 4.16 -24.19
N VAL A 6 11.27 3.90 -23.44
CA VAL A 6 9.96 4.51 -23.68
C VAL A 6 10.04 6.00 -23.35
N THR A 7 9.69 6.84 -24.32
CA THR A 7 9.71 8.30 -24.17
C THR A 7 8.53 8.80 -23.35
N LYS A 8 8.69 9.95 -22.66
CA LYS A 8 7.59 10.58 -21.91
C LYS A 8 6.37 10.89 -22.76
N GLN A 9 6.57 11.28 -24.03
CA GLN A 9 5.48 11.59 -24.94
C GLN A 9 4.65 10.34 -25.25
N GLN A 10 5.31 9.20 -25.47
CA GLN A 10 4.62 7.91 -25.65
C GLN A 10 3.82 7.53 -24.39
N VAL A 11 4.41 7.67 -23.20
CA VAL A 11 3.73 7.37 -21.93
C VAL A 11 2.52 8.28 -21.70
N ARG A 12 2.66 9.58 -22.01
CA ARG A 12 1.56 10.53 -21.90
C ARG A 12 0.41 10.15 -22.84
N LYS A 13 0.71 9.87 -24.11
CA LYS A 13 -0.27 9.45 -25.11
C LYS A 13 -0.97 8.15 -24.71
N ALA A 14 -0.23 7.15 -24.23
CA ALA A 14 -0.82 5.90 -23.74
C ALA A 14 -1.77 6.14 -22.55
N GLY A 15 -1.40 7.04 -21.63
CA GLY A 15 -2.27 7.45 -20.52
C GLY A 15 -3.54 8.18 -20.97
N GLU A 16 -3.45 9.04 -22.00
CA GLU A 16 -4.61 9.71 -22.60
C GLU A 16 -5.54 8.71 -23.30
N ASN A 17 -4.98 7.75 -24.03
CA ASN A 17 -5.75 6.69 -24.67
C ASN A 17 -6.52 5.84 -23.65
N ILE A 18 -5.91 5.52 -22.50
CA ILE A 18 -6.61 4.85 -21.39
C ILE A 18 -7.77 5.68 -20.86
N ARG A 19 -7.55 6.98 -20.65
CA ARG A 19 -8.57 7.89 -20.14
C ARG A 19 -9.79 7.91 -21.06
N ASN A 20 -9.55 7.94 -22.37
CA ASN A 20 -10.56 8.03 -23.42
C ASN A 20 -11.15 6.67 -23.83
N ASN A 21 -10.76 5.57 -23.18
CA ASN A 21 -11.19 4.20 -23.51
C ASN A 21 -10.85 3.75 -24.94
N ILE A 22 -9.76 4.25 -25.51
CA ILE A 22 -9.25 3.89 -26.86
C ILE A 22 -7.86 3.24 -26.81
N ALA A 23 -7.43 2.79 -25.63
CA ALA A 23 -6.12 2.18 -25.43
C ALA A 23 -5.97 0.86 -26.18
N THR A 24 -4.86 0.72 -26.89
CA THR A 24 -4.46 -0.47 -27.64
C THR A 24 -3.53 -1.36 -26.80
N LEU A 25 -3.26 -2.59 -27.25
CA LEU A 25 -2.25 -3.46 -26.63
C LEU A 25 -0.87 -2.79 -26.55
N LYS A 26 -0.52 -2.00 -27.56
CA LYS A 26 0.74 -1.24 -27.59
C LYS A 26 0.80 -0.16 -26.50
N ASP A 27 -0.32 0.48 -26.18
CA ASP A 27 -0.39 1.44 -25.07
C ASP A 27 -0.14 0.74 -23.74
N TYR A 28 -0.69 -0.46 -23.55
CA TYR A 28 -0.45 -1.26 -22.35
C TYR A 28 1.00 -1.72 -22.22
N GLU A 29 1.65 -2.10 -23.31
CA GLU A 29 3.08 -2.43 -23.35
C GLU A 29 3.96 -1.23 -22.96
N ILE A 30 3.68 -0.04 -23.53
CA ILE A 30 4.35 1.22 -23.18
C ILE A 30 4.26 1.49 -21.67
N ILE A 31 3.10 1.26 -21.07
CA ILE A 31 2.86 1.48 -19.64
C ILE A 31 3.59 0.45 -18.78
N SER A 32 3.61 -0.82 -19.19
CA SER A 32 4.38 -1.85 -18.50
C SER A 32 5.88 -1.53 -18.52
N ASN A 33 6.42 -1.15 -19.68
CA ASN A 33 7.81 -0.75 -19.81
C ASN A 33 8.12 0.48 -18.94
N TRP A 34 7.23 1.48 -18.90
CA TRP A 34 7.37 2.64 -18.01
C TRP A 34 7.40 2.24 -16.53
N ARG A 35 6.53 1.33 -16.09
CA ARG A 35 6.51 0.80 -14.71
C ARG A 35 7.79 0.03 -14.39
N SER A 36 8.29 -0.76 -15.34
CA SER A 36 9.51 -1.56 -15.17
C SER A 36 10.74 -0.72 -14.87
N ILE A 37 10.88 0.45 -15.53
CA ILE A 37 11.98 1.40 -15.28
C ILE A 37 12.00 1.85 -13.80
N HIS A 38 10.83 2.00 -13.17
CA HIS A 38 10.71 2.47 -11.78
C HIS A 38 11.21 1.46 -10.74
N ILE A 39 11.43 0.20 -11.12
CA ILE A 39 11.95 -0.81 -10.19
C ILE A 39 13.40 -0.51 -9.79
N SER A 40 14.24 -0.12 -10.74
CA SER A 40 15.65 0.23 -10.45
C SER A 40 15.75 1.43 -9.48
N ILE A 41 14.81 2.37 -9.60
CA ILE A 41 14.65 3.53 -8.72
C ILE A 41 14.24 3.07 -7.32
N MET A 42 13.24 2.18 -7.19
CA MET A 42 12.86 1.59 -5.90
C MET A 42 14.00 0.84 -5.24
N THR A 43 14.74 0.02 -5.99
CA THR A 43 15.90 -0.70 -5.47
C THR A 43 16.98 0.26 -4.95
N SER A 44 17.27 1.32 -5.70
CA SER A 44 18.24 2.35 -5.28
C SER A 44 17.81 3.07 -4.00
N MET A 45 16.53 3.42 -3.89
CA MET A 45 15.97 4.04 -2.68
C MET A 45 16.03 3.10 -1.49
N VAL A 46 15.59 1.84 -1.64
CA VAL A 46 15.62 0.85 -0.55
C VAL A 46 17.04 0.56 -0.07
N ASN A 47 18.02 0.46 -0.97
CA ASN A 47 19.42 0.32 -0.57
C ASN A 47 19.88 1.50 0.30
N SER A 48 19.45 2.71 -0.04
CA SER A 48 19.76 3.91 0.74
C SER A 48 19.05 3.92 2.10
N ILE A 49 17.77 3.54 2.12
CA ILE A 49 16.99 3.36 3.35
C ILE A 49 17.68 2.35 4.28
N ASN A 50 18.05 1.18 3.77
CA ASN A 50 18.71 0.13 4.56
C ASN A 50 20.05 0.60 5.15
N LYS A 51 20.83 1.38 4.40
CA LYS A 51 22.06 2.01 4.92
C LYS A 51 21.76 2.96 6.09
N LYS A 52 20.71 3.78 5.98
CA LYS A 52 20.27 4.70 7.03
C LYS A 52 19.75 3.97 8.27
N LEU A 53 18.90 2.96 8.07
CA LEU A 53 18.40 2.11 9.17
C LEU A 53 19.57 1.50 9.95
N LYS A 54 20.58 0.96 9.25
CA LYS A 54 21.79 0.42 9.88
C LYS A 54 22.60 1.51 10.60
N LYS A 55 22.86 2.64 9.95
CA LYS A 55 23.66 3.76 10.51
C LYS A 55 23.04 4.31 11.80
N HIS A 56 21.72 4.50 11.81
CA HIS A 56 20.99 5.08 12.94
C HIS A 56 20.43 4.02 13.90
N LYS A 57 20.78 2.73 13.72
CA LYS A 57 20.31 1.61 14.56
C LYS A 57 18.77 1.52 14.66
N LEU A 58 18.07 1.97 13.62
CA LEU A 58 16.62 1.90 13.51
C LEU A 58 16.18 0.54 12.98
N LYS A 59 15.25 -0.10 13.68
CA LYS A 59 14.69 -1.40 13.30
C LYS A 59 13.30 -1.25 12.71
N ALA A 60 13.22 -1.31 11.38
CA ALA A 60 11.94 -1.42 10.67
C ALA A 60 11.36 -2.83 10.86
N LEU A 61 10.03 -2.92 11.02
CA LEU A 61 9.30 -4.18 11.04
C LEU A 61 9.12 -4.75 9.64
N ILE A 62 8.99 -3.86 8.65
CA ILE A 62 8.72 -4.16 7.24
C ILE A 62 9.40 -3.08 6.39
N VAL A 63 10.12 -3.50 5.35
CA VAL A 63 10.50 -2.65 4.22
C VAL A 63 10.03 -3.36 2.96
N ALA A 64 9.09 -2.75 2.25
CA ALA A 64 8.38 -3.40 1.16
C ALA A 64 8.32 -2.52 -0.09
N ARG A 65 8.38 -3.15 -1.26
CA ARG A 65 8.37 -2.49 -2.56
C ARG A 65 7.18 -2.98 -3.37
N ARG A 66 6.43 -2.04 -3.92
CA ARG A 66 5.25 -2.32 -4.75
C ARG A 66 5.22 -1.39 -5.94
N LEU A 67 5.05 -1.96 -7.12
CA LEU A 67 4.62 -1.20 -8.29
C LEU A 67 3.12 -0.90 -8.22
N LYS A 68 2.74 0.29 -8.69
CA LYS A 68 1.33 0.61 -8.89
C LYS A 68 0.73 -0.32 -9.93
N ARG A 69 -0.45 -0.87 -9.63
CA ARG A 69 -1.21 -1.77 -10.50
C ARG A 69 -1.81 -0.99 -11.67
N LEU A 70 -1.96 -1.63 -12.83
CA LEU A 70 -2.54 -1.03 -14.02
C LEU A 70 -3.96 -0.51 -13.76
N ASN A 71 -4.84 -1.33 -13.17
CA ASN A 71 -6.19 -0.89 -12.81
C ASN A 71 -6.19 0.36 -11.90
N SER A 72 -5.24 0.45 -10.96
CA SER A 72 -5.09 1.63 -10.10
C SER A 72 -4.56 2.87 -10.85
N ILE A 73 -3.80 2.67 -11.93
CA ILE A 73 -3.39 3.74 -12.85
C ILE A 73 -4.61 4.20 -13.66
N GLU A 74 -5.37 3.28 -14.26
CA GLU A 74 -6.57 3.57 -15.06
C GLU A 74 -7.60 4.39 -14.28
N ILE A 75 -7.97 3.93 -13.08
CA ILE A 75 -8.92 4.62 -12.20
C ILE A 75 -8.43 6.04 -11.88
N LYS A 76 -7.13 6.22 -11.62
CA LYS A 76 -6.55 7.53 -11.27
C LYS A 76 -6.56 8.48 -12.47
N LEU A 77 -6.23 7.98 -13.67
CA LEU A 77 -6.25 8.76 -14.92
C LEU A 77 -7.66 9.20 -15.31
N LYS A 78 -8.68 8.36 -15.07
CA LYS A 78 -10.09 8.66 -15.32
C LYS A 78 -10.67 9.62 -14.27
N ARG A 79 -10.30 9.44 -12.99
CA ARG A 79 -10.82 10.26 -11.88
C ARG A 79 -10.29 11.69 -11.88
N PHE A 80 -9.03 11.89 -12.28
CA PHE A 80 -8.39 13.21 -12.27
C PHE A 80 -8.02 13.62 -13.69
N SER A 81 -8.84 14.47 -14.31
CA SER A 81 -8.67 14.90 -15.71
C SER A 81 -7.31 15.56 -15.99
N SER A 82 -6.72 16.23 -15.00
CA SER A 82 -5.39 16.85 -15.09
C SER A 82 -4.20 15.89 -14.88
N MET A 83 -4.46 14.64 -14.50
CA MET A 83 -3.41 13.65 -14.18
C MET A 83 -2.85 13.02 -15.45
N ASN A 84 -1.57 13.26 -15.73
CA ASN A 84 -0.85 12.60 -16.82
C ASN A 84 0.05 11.48 -16.30
N LEU A 85 0.12 10.36 -17.03
CA LEU A 85 0.84 9.17 -16.57
C LEU A 85 2.35 9.41 -16.42
N ASP A 86 2.95 10.20 -17.32
CA ASP A 86 4.37 10.55 -17.28
C ASP A 86 4.75 11.40 -16.05
N ARG A 87 3.75 11.99 -15.38
CA ARG A 87 3.90 12.81 -14.16
C ARG A 87 3.38 12.13 -12.91
N MET A 88 2.88 10.89 -13.01
CA MET A 88 2.29 10.18 -11.88
C MET A 88 3.37 9.80 -10.86
N GLN A 89 3.27 10.36 -9.65
CA GLN A 89 4.34 10.28 -8.65
C GLN A 89 4.41 8.96 -7.88
N ASP A 90 3.32 8.18 -7.89
CA ASP A 90 3.12 6.98 -7.08
C ASP A 90 3.15 5.69 -7.91
N ILE A 91 3.89 5.68 -9.04
CA ILE A 91 4.15 4.48 -9.84
C ILE A 91 5.05 3.50 -9.06
N ALA A 92 6.12 4.02 -8.47
CA ALA A 92 6.99 3.30 -7.54
C ALA A 92 6.61 3.62 -6.10
N GLY A 93 6.26 2.60 -5.32
CA GLY A 93 5.94 2.72 -3.91
C GLY A 93 6.90 1.92 -3.03
N VAL A 94 7.53 2.60 -2.08
CA VAL A 94 8.23 1.97 -0.95
C VAL A 94 7.41 2.19 0.30
N ARG A 95 7.22 1.14 1.08
CA ARG A 95 6.57 1.21 2.39
C ARG A 95 7.55 0.78 3.46
N ILE A 96 7.63 1.57 4.51
CA ILE A 96 8.34 1.23 5.74
C ILE A 96 7.37 1.28 6.91
N VAL A 97 7.42 0.23 7.73
CA VAL A 97 6.56 0.11 8.92
C VAL A 97 7.44 -0.03 10.15
N PHE A 98 7.20 0.81 11.14
CA PHE A 98 7.88 0.81 12.42
C PHE A 98 6.96 0.37 13.56
N LYS A 99 7.54 0.07 14.73
CA LYS A 99 6.76 -0.34 15.89
C LYS A 99 6.09 0.86 16.55
N THR A 100 6.77 2.00 16.62
CA THR A 100 6.31 3.16 17.40
C THR A 100 6.39 4.47 16.61
N MET A 101 5.72 5.51 17.13
CA MET A 101 5.73 6.85 16.53
C MET A 101 7.09 7.54 16.63
N GLU A 102 7.87 7.27 17.68
CA GLU A 102 9.21 7.82 17.85
C GLU A 102 10.10 7.40 16.67
N GLN A 103 10.07 6.11 16.30
CA GLN A 103 10.82 5.58 15.17
C GLN A 103 10.33 6.17 13.83
N VAL A 104 9.02 6.39 13.67
CA VAL A 104 8.45 7.04 12.49
C VAL A 104 8.98 8.47 12.36
N ASN A 105 8.95 9.24 13.44
CA ASN A 105 9.39 10.63 13.47
C ASN A 105 10.90 10.74 13.27
N GLU A 106 11.69 9.92 13.95
CA GLU A 106 13.15 9.87 13.77
C GLU A 106 13.51 9.54 12.32
N PHE A 107 12.90 8.51 11.74
CA PHE A 107 13.16 8.13 10.36
C PHE A 107 12.73 9.22 9.38
N LYS A 108 11.58 9.87 9.58
CA LYS A 108 11.13 11.03 8.79
C LYS A 108 12.19 12.13 8.79
N THR A 109 12.68 12.54 9.98
CA THR A 109 13.70 13.58 10.12
C THR A 109 14.98 13.21 9.39
N ILE A 110 15.47 11.97 9.54
CA ILE A 110 16.65 11.47 8.81
C ILE A 110 16.45 11.56 7.28
N MET A 111 15.25 11.27 6.79
CA MET A 111 14.94 11.36 5.36
C MET A 111 14.88 12.81 4.89
N ASP A 112 14.20 13.68 5.64
CA ASP A 112 14.13 15.12 5.34
C ASP A 112 15.53 15.74 5.30
N ASP A 113 16.33 15.58 6.35
CA ASP A 113 17.66 16.20 6.48
C ASP A 113 18.62 15.79 5.35
N THR A 114 18.50 14.55 4.88
CA THR A 114 19.38 14.03 3.81
C THR A 114 18.94 14.48 2.42
N TYR A 115 17.63 14.60 2.19
CA TYR A 115 17.10 14.70 0.83
C TYR A 115 16.40 16.01 0.50
N LEU A 116 16.08 16.87 1.48
CA LEU A 116 15.51 18.19 1.24
C LEU A 116 16.41 19.06 0.37
N LYS A 117 17.72 19.09 0.66
CA LYS A 117 18.73 19.78 -0.17
C LYS A 117 19.15 18.97 -1.40
N GLY A 118 18.62 17.76 -1.54
CA GLY A 118 19.01 16.79 -2.57
C GLY A 118 20.29 16.03 -2.22
N SER A 119 20.36 14.82 -2.76
CA SER A 119 21.54 13.95 -2.77
C SER A 119 22.05 13.78 -4.20
N ILE A 120 23.02 12.88 -4.41
CA ILE A 120 23.49 12.51 -5.75
C ILE A 120 22.34 11.95 -6.61
N LYS A 121 21.51 11.07 -6.06
CA LYS A 121 20.49 10.33 -6.82
C LYS A 121 19.06 10.79 -6.61
N PHE A 122 18.74 11.36 -5.44
CA PHE A 122 17.37 11.66 -5.04
C PHE A 122 17.26 13.05 -4.45
N LYS A 123 16.13 13.72 -4.72
CA LYS A 123 15.70 14.94 -4.03
C LYS A 123 14.29 14.74 -3.48
N LEU A 124 14.05 15.19 -2.26
CA LEU A 124 12.72 15.18 -1.66
C LEU A 124 11.94 16.39 -2.19
N GLU A 125 10.84 16.15 -2.89
CA GLU A 125 10.02 17.20 -3.51
C GLU A 125 8.82 17.59 -2.63
N LYS A 126 8.22 16.61 -1.94
CA LYS A 126 7.01 16.86 -1.15
C LYS A 126 6.91 15.90 0.02
N THR A 127 6.51 16.44 1.17
CA THR A 127 6.09 15.66 2.34
C THR A 127 4.62 15.96 2.64
N SER A 128 3.81 14.92 2.84
CA SER A 128 2.42 15.02 3.30
C SER A 128 2.27 14.21 4.58
N ASN A 129 2.00 14.88 5.69
CA ASN A 129 1.91 14.25 7.00
C ASN A 129 0.45 13.98 7.38
N TYR A 130 -0.09 12.83 6.96
CA TYR A 130 -1.44 12.42 7.33
C TYR A 130 -1.53 11.85 8.76
N ILE A 131 -0.47 11.91 9.55
CA ILE A 131 -0.55 11.59 10.99
C ILE A 131 -0.91 12.88 11.75
N GLU A 132 -0.29 14.00 11.41
CA GLU A 132 -0.64 15.33 11.94
C GLU A 132 -1.99 15.83 11.38
N GLN A 133 -2.27 15.56 10.11
CA GLN A 133 -3.53 15.92 9.47
C GLN A 133 -4.20 14.68 8.86
N PRO A 134 -4.83 13.82 9.69
CA PRO A 134 -5.54 12.63 9.21
C PRO A 134 -6.54 12.99 8.12
N LYS A 135 -6.64 12.13 7.10
CA LYS A 135 -7.69 12.28 6.09
C LYS A 135 -9.06 12.08 6.72
N SER A 136 -10.10 12.63 6.11
CA SER A 136 -11.48 12.53 6.61
C SER A 136 -12.00 11.10 6.77
N ASP A 137 -11.41 10.12 6.07
CA ASP A 137 -11.73 8.69 6.20
C ASP A 137 -10.99 7.99 7.35
N GLY A 138 -10.14 8.71 8.12
CA GLY A 138 -9.29 8.14 9.16
C GLY A 138 -7.93 7.62 8.66
N TYR A 139 -7.59 7.79 7.38
CA TYR A 139 -6.29 7.35 6.89
C TYR A 139 -5.12 8.16 7.48
N ARG A 140 -4.10 7.44 7.98
CA ARG A 140 -2.88 7.99 8.59
C ARG A 140 -1.61 7.33 8.03
N SER A 141 -0.62 8.17 7.67
CA SER A 141 0.72 7.80 7.17
C SER A 141 1.50 9.09 6.87
N ILE A 142 2.84 9.04 6.90
CA ILE A 142 3.65 10.09 6.24
C ILE A 142 3.95 9.64 4.81
N HIS A 143 3.73 10.52 3.84
CA HIS A 143 4.05 10.31 2.43
C HIS A 143 5.15 11.28 2.01
N GLN A 144 6.25 10.76 1.50
CA GLN A 144 7.35 11.53 0.94
C GLN A 144 7.52 11.19 -0.54
N ILE A 145 7.50 12.20 -1.40
CA ILE A 145 7.71 12.06 -2.84
C ILE A 145 9.15 12.46 -3.17
N PHE A 146 9.90 11.51 -3.73
CA PHE A 146 11.28 11.71 -4.16
C PHE A 146 11.37 11.76 -5.68
N GLU A 147 12.06 12.76 -6.21
CA GLU A 147 12.48 12.82 -7.61
C GLU A 147 13.84 12.14 -7.78
N TYR A 148 13.97 11.35 -8.84
CA TYR A 148 15.23 10.75 -9.27
C TYR A 148 16.02 11.73 -10.16
N LYS A 149 17.27 12.03 -9.77
CA LYS A 149 18.11 13.05 -10.40
C LYS A 149 18.88 12.51 -11.61
N ASP A 150 18.17 12.07 -12.64
CA ASP A 150 18.71 11.63 -13.94
C ASP A 150 18.17 12.46 -15.12
N GLY A 151 17.52 13.60 -14.85
CA GLY A 151 16.84 14.43 -15.86
C GLY A 151 15.48 13.88 -16.31
N SER A 152 15.14 12.64 -15.95
CA SER A 152 13.88 12.01 -16.35
C SER A 152 12.69 12.43 -15.50
N LYS A 153 12.88 13.14 -14.37
CA LYS A 153 11.81 13.55 -13.44
C LYS A 153 10.92 12.40 -12.95
N LYS A 154 11.42 11.16 -13.00
CA LYS A 154 10.71 9.99 -12.46
C LYS A 154 10.64 10.12 -10.94
N CYS A 155 9.51 9.73 -10.37
CA CYS A 155 9.26 9.88 -8.94
C CYS A 155 9.01 8.54 -8.26
N LEU A 156 9.23 8.55 -6.95
CA LEU A 156 8.94 7.44 -6.05
C LEU A 156 8.24 7.98 -4.81
N GLU A 157 7.21 7.27 -4.36
CA GLU A 157 6.52 7.54 -3.10
C GLU A 157 7.07 6.62 -2.00
N LEU A 158 7.48 7.22 -0.89
CA LEU A 158 7.81 6.53 0.36
C LEU A 158 6.68 6.75 1.37
N GLN A 159 6.11 5.65 1.85
CA GLN A 159 5.10 5.63 2.91
C GLN A 159 5.73 5.17 4.21
N ILE A 160 5.71 6.03 5.23
CA ILE A 160 6.23 5.74 6.57
C ILE A 160 5.02 5.63 7.52
N ARG A 161 4.93 4.49 8.24
CA ARG A 161 3.79 4.18 9.12
C ARG A 161 4.24 3.46 10.39
N THR A 162 3.39 3.51 11.40
CA THR A 162 3.43 2.53 12.50
C THR A 162 2.74 1.23 12.11
N GLN A 163 2.90 0.19 12.93
CA GLN A 163 2.18 -1.08 12.77
C GLN A 163 0.66 -0.91 12.89
N LEU A 164 0.15 -0.05 13.79
CA LEU A 164 -1.30 0.18 13.94
C LEU A 164 -1.89 0.87 12.70
N GLN A 165 -1.19 1.87 12.16
CA GLN A 165 -1.60 2.56 10.93
C GLN A 165 -1.58 1.61 9.71
N HIS A 166 -0.61 0.69 9.64
CA HIS A 166 -0.56 -0.36 8.61
C HIS A 166 -1.71 -1.37 8.76
N ASN A 167 -1.99 -1.82 9.99
CA ASN A 167 -3.09 -2.75 10.29
C ASN A 167 -4.45 -2.13 9.93
N TRP A 168 -4.68 -0.87 10.32
CA TRP A 168 -5.89 -0.13 9.96
C TRP A 168 -6.07 -0.05 8.44
N ALA A 169 -5.03 0.38 7.73
CA ALA A 169 -5.10 0.55 6.28
C ALA A 169 -5.30 -0.79 5.55
N THR A 170 -4.82 -1.89 6.13
CA THR A 170 -5.04 -3.26 5.66
C THR A 170 -6.50 -3.66 5.83
N ALA A 171 -7.07 -3.50 7.03
CA ALA A 171 -8.45 -3.90 7.31
C ALA A 171 -9.45 -3.18 6.40
N VAL A 172 -9.22 -1.89 6.12
CA VAL A 172 -10.01 -1.13 5.14
C VAL A 172 -9.85 -1.69 3.71
N GLU A 173 -8.66 -2.15 3.31
CA GLU A 173 -8.47 -2.82 2.00
C GLU A 173 -9.19 -4.16 1.92
N VAL A 174 -9.08 -4.98 2.97
CA VAL A 174 -9.73 -6.29 3.06
C VAL A 174 -11.25 -6.15 2.93
N LEU A 175 -11.84 -5.20 3.65
CA LEU A 175 -13.29 -4.98 3.55
C LEU A 175 -13.70 -4.45 2.16
N GLY A 176 -12.96 -3.49 1.61
CA GLY A 176 -13.24 -2.93 0.29
C GLY A 176 -13.12 -3.95 -0.86
N MET A 177 -12.28 -4.97 -0.70
CA MET A 177 -12.18 -6.10 -1.64
C MET A 177 -13.47 -6.94 -1.66
N LYS A 178 -14.11 -7.16 -0.49
CA LYS A 178 -15.35 -7.95 -0.39
C LYS A 178 -16.57 -7.20 -0.89
N THR A 179 -16.74 -5.96 -0.45
CA THR A 179 -17.97 -5.19 -0.71
C THR A 179 -18.06 -4.65 -2.15
N LYS A 180 -17.02 -4.90 -2.98
CA LYS A 180 -16.75 -4.20 -4.25
C LYS A 180 -16.86 -2.67 -4.14
N SER A 181 -16.89 -2.14 -2.92
CA SER A 181 -17.13 -0.73 -2.59
C SER A 181 -15.78 -0.09 -2.31
N LYS A 182 -15.53 1.06 -2.93
CA LYS A 182 -14.27 1.80 -2.69
C LYS A 182 -14.37 2.58 -1.38
N ILE A 183 -14.28 1.90 -0.24
CA ILE A 183 -14.36 2.49 1.11
C ILE A 183 -13.35 3.62 1.31
N LYS A 184 -12.12 3.46 0.78
CA LYS A 184 -11.07 4.51 0.76
C LYS A 184 -11.36 5.70 -0.17
N GLN A 185 -12.44 5.65 -0.94
CA GLN A 185 -12.84 6.70 -1.88
C GLN A 185 -14.22 7.29 -1.54
N GLY A 186 -14.80 6.92 -0.39
CA GLY A 186 -16.08 7.43 0.09
C GLY A 186 -17.30 6.55 -0.22
N GLU A 187 -17.12 5.41 -0.89
CA GLU A 187 -18.18 4.44 -1.21
C GLU A 187 -18.26 3.33 -0.15
N GLY A 188 -19.44 3.01 0.36
CA GLY A 188 -19.63 1.95 1.33
C GLY A 188 -20.72 2.31 2.33
N GLU A 189 -21.26 1.31 3.00
CA GLU A 189 -22.27 1.52 4.04
C GLU A 189 -21.71 2.43 5.14
N GLU A 190 -22.50 3.41 5.56
CA GLU A 190 -22.03 4.49 6.43
C GLU A 190 -21.50 3.94 7.78
N HIS A 191 -22.04 2.82 8.24
CA HIS A 191 -21.59 2.13 9.44
C HIS A 191 -20.13 1.64 9.33
N TYR A 192 -19.67 1.20 8.16
CA TYR A 192 -18.27 0.78 7.97
C TYR A 192 -17.32 1.97 8.00
N LYS A 193 -17.72 3.09 7.37
CA LYS A 193 -16.90 4.31 7.39
C LYS A 193 -16.75 4.81 8.82
N GLU A 194 -17.86 4.93 9.54
CA GLU A 194 -17.88 5.35 10.94
C GLU A 194 -17.04 4.42 11.82
N PHE A 195 -17.21 3.11 11.68
CA PHE A 195 -16.42 2.12 12.42
C PHE A 195 -14.92 2.31 12.21
N PHE A 196 -14.46 2.48 10.97
CA PHE A 196 -13.03 2.66 10.69
C PHE A 196 -12.51 4.01 11.16
N LYS A 197 -13.30 5.08 11.02
CA LYS A 197 -12.93 6.39 11.59
C LYS A 197 -12.74 6.33 13.10
N LEU A 198 -13.66 5.68 13.82
CA LEU A 198 -13.54 5.45 15.27
C LEU A 198 -12.31 4.60 15.62
N CYS A 199 -12.04 3.53 14.86
CA CYS A 199 -10.83 2.72 15.04
C CYS A 199 -9.54 3.55 14.81
N SER A 200 -9.54 4.46 13.83
CA SER A 200 -8.42 5.38 13.63
C SER A 200 -8.27 6.34 14.80
N ALA A 201 -9.37 6.88 15.32
CA ALA A 201 -9.35 7.76 16.48
C ALA A 201 -8.81 7.05 17.73
N LEU A 202 -9.22 5.81 17.98
CA LEU A 202 -8.67 4.95 19.03
C LEU A 202 -7.14 4.78 18.87
N PHE A 203 -6.68 4.44 17.66
CA PHE A 203 -5.26 4.30 17.41
C PHE A 203 -4.50 5.63 17.53
N SER A 204 -5.12 6.77 17.18
CA SER A 204 -4.52 8.09 17.43
C SER A 204 -4.31 8.37 18.92
N ILE A 205 -5.26 7.98 19.79
CA ILE A 205 -5.12 8.09 21.26
C ILE A 205 -3.95 7.25 21.76
N ILE A 206 -3.87 5.97 21.33
CA ILE A 206 -2.80 5.05 21.74
C ILE A 206 -1.42 5.59 21.33
N GLU A 207 -1.34 6.14 20.12
CA GLU A 207 -0.11 6.69 19.54
C GLU A 207 0.19 8.11 20.01
N LYS A 208 -0.70 8.73 20.81
CA LYS A 208 -0.61 10.15 21.24
C LYS A 208 -0.43 11.11 20.06
N THR A 209 -1.25 10.92 19.02
CA THR A 209 -1.24 11.72 17.78
C THR A 209 -2.57 12.42 17.57
N ASN A 210 -2.62 13.31 16.57
CA ASN A 210 -3.84 14.05 16.25
C ASN A 210 -5.01 13.11 15.93
N ILE A 211 -6.15 13.42 16.55
CA ILE A 211 -7.42 12.71 16.37
C ILE A 211 -8.23 13.46 15.32
N LEU A 212 -9.07 12.74 14.57
CA LEU A 212 -10.07 13.37 13.71
C LEU A 212 -10.93 14.36 14.52
N LYS A 213 -11.19 15.54 13.95
CA LYS A 213 -11.90 16.63 14.63
C LYS A 213 -13.26 16.20 15.20
N GLU A 214 -13.96 15.32 14.50
CA GLU A 214 -15.27 14.81 14.92
C GLU A 214 -15.22 13.92 16.17
N TYR A 215 -14.04 13.38 16.53
CA TYR A 215 -13.85 12.57 17.74
C TYR A 215 -12.87 13.16 18.77
N SER A 216 -12.37 14.38 18.56
CA SER A 216 -11.33 14.97 19.41
C SER A 216 -11.77 15.19 20.88
N LYS A 217 -13.08 15.23 21.13
CA LYS A 217 -13.66 15.42 22.47
C LYS A 217 -13.97 14.11 23.20
N PHE A 218 -13.93 12.95 22.52
CA PHE A 218 -14.23 11.68 23.15
C PHE A 218 -13.00 11.10 23.85
N THR A 219 -13.23 10.54 25.02
CA THR A 219 -12.27 9.72 25.76
C THR A 219 -12.05 8.37 25.08
N LYS A 220 -10.96 7.69 25.43
CA LYS A 220 -10.68 6.30 24.97
C LYS A 220 -11.86 5.36 25.28
N LEU A 221 -12.47 5.51 26.46
CA LEU A 221 -13.63 4.75 26.91
C LEU A 221 -14.85 4.95 25.99
N GLU A 222 -15.20 6.19 25.70
CA GLU A 222 -16.35 6.52 24.84
C GLU A 222 -16.14 6.02 23.41
N ILE A 223 -14.93 6.14 22.86
CA ILE A 223 -14.61 5.61 21.53
C ILE A 223 -14.74 4.09 21.52
N CYS A 224 -14.22 3.38 22.53
CA CYS A 224 -14.34 1.92 22.60
C CYS A 224 -15.80 1.47 22.72
N LYS A 225 -16.62 2.15 23.54
CA LYS A 225 -18.06 1.88 23.63
C LYS A 225 -18.76 2.07 22.28
N LYS A 226 -18.42 3.12 21.51
CA LYS A 226 -18.96 3.35 20.16
C LYS A 226 -18.55 2.26 19.17
N ILE A 227 -17.28 1.84 19.19
CA ILE A 227 -16.78 0.72 18.37
C ILE A 227 -17.53 -0.56 18.71
N GLN A 228 -17.70 -0.89 19.99
CA GLN A 228 -18.42 -2.08 20.44
C GLN A 228 -19.88 -2.06 20.01
N LYS A 229 -20.55 -0.91 20.11
CA LYS A 229 -21.95 -0.76 19.67
C LYS A 229 -22.08 -1.07 18.17
N LEU A 230 -21.27 -0.43 17.33
CA LEU A 230 -21.30 -0.67 15.89
C LEU A 230 -20.92 -2.11 15.53
N ASP A 231 -19.92 -2.67 16.20
CA ASP A 231 -19.55 -4.06 15.96
C ASP A 231 -20.66 -5.04 16.38
N GLY A 232 -21.35 -4.78 17.49
CA GLY A 232 -22.48 -5.60 17.94
C GLY A 232 -23.70 -5.52 17.03
N GLU A 233 -23.96 -4.34 16.45
CA GLU A 233 -25.07 -4.14 15.50
C GLU A 233 -24.78 -4.76 14.12
N PHE A 234 -23.55 -4.61 13.60
CA PHE A 234 -23.22 -4.94 12.21
C PHE A 234 -22.25 -6.11 12.03
N ASN A 235 -21.79 -6.75 13.13
CA ASN A 235 -20.87 -7.89 13.12
C ASN A 235 -19.61 -7.65 12.26
N ILE A 236 -19.00 -6.47 12.40
CA ILE A 236 -17.93 -5.99 11.50
C ILE A 236 -16.63 -6.79 11.71
N LEU A 237 -16.20 -6.99 12.96
CA LEU A 237 -15.01 -7.76 13.30
C LEU A 237 -15.17 -9.23 12.91
N GLN A 238 -16.37 -9.81 13.09
CA GLN A 238 -16.68 -11.17 12.65
C GLN A 238 -16.61 -11.28 11.12
N THR A 239 -17.16 -10.29 10.40
CA THR A 239 -17.09 -10.19 8.93
C THR A 239 -15.64 -10.14 8.46
N LEU A 240 -14.80 -9.30 9.07
CA LEU A 240 -13.38 -9.22 8.76
C LEU A 240 -12.63 -10.52 9.07
N SER A 241 -12.98 -11.20 10.16
CA SER A 241 -12.37 -12.48 10.53
C SER A 241 -12.72 -13.59 9.55
N GLY A 242 -13.99 -13.66 9.12
CA GLY A 242 -14.48 -14.69 8.20
C GLY A 242 -13.95 -14.56 6.77
N LEU A 243 -13.32 -13.42 6.44
CA LEU A 243 -12.70 -13.19 5.14
C LEU A 243 -11.32 -13.83 5.00
N ALA A 244 -10.64 -14.12 6.10
CA ALA A 244 -9.24 -14.54 6.04
C ALA A 244 -9.06 -15.84 5.25
N ILE A 245 -8.10 -15.86 4.34
CA ILE A 245 -7.73 -17.07 3.61
C ILE A 245 -6.97 -17.98 4.57
N LEU A 246 -7.61 -19.09 4.95
CA LEU A 246 -6.98 -20.15 5.74
C LEU A 246 -5.93 -20.86 4.87
N GLY A 247 -4.77 -21.14 5.43
CA GLY A 247 -3.54 -21.54 4.70
C GLY A 247 -3.60 -22.82 3.85
N LYS A 248 -4.76 -23.48 3.73
CA LYS A 248 -4.99 -24.65 2.86
C LYS A 248 -5.19 -24.27 1.39
N ASN A 249 -5.63 -23.06 1.07
CA ASN A 249 -5.88 -22.60 -0.31
C ASN A 249 -4.70 -21.83 -0.93
N ILE A 250 -3.49 -22.04 -0.43
CA ILE A 250 -2.29 -21.31 -0.86
C ILE A 250 -1.38 -22.23 -1.66
N GLU A 251 -1.41 -22.14 -2.98
CA GLU A 251 -0.42 -22.80 -3.84
C GLU A 251 0.92 -22.05 -3.76
N LYS A 252 1.93 -22.72 -3.19
CA LYS A 252 3.27 -22.16 -2.99
C LYS A 252 4.27 -22.76 -3.95
N GLN A 253 4.70 -21.97 -4.94
CA GLN A 253 5.96 -22.19 -5.64
C GLN A 253 6.99 -21.16 -5.16
N THR A 254 7.47 -21.30 -3.92
CA THR A 254 8.37 -20.31 -3.31
C THR A 254 9.60 -20.93 -2.63
N ASP A 255 10.79 -20.53 -3.12
CA ASP A 255 12.10 -20.76 -2.48
C ASP A 255 12.43 -19.55 -1.58
N ARG A 256 13.19 -19.78 -0.50
CA ARG A 256 13.79 -18.73 0.35
C ARG A 256 14.67 -17.76 -0.44
N LYS A 257 15.22 -18.17 -1.59
CA LYS A 257 16.04 -17.34 -2.48
C LYS A 257 15.24 -16.41 -3.40
N ASN A 258 13.91 -16.51 -3.39
CA ASN A 258 13.06 -15.66 -4.22
C ASN A 258 12.99 -14.22 -3.64
N TYR A 259 12.95 -13.24 -4.55
CA TYR A 259 12.99 -11.80 -4.25
C TYR A 259 11.77 -11.06 -4.78
N TYR A 260 11.27 -11.50 -5.95
CA TYR A 260 10.03 -11.01 -6.55
C TYR A 260 8.93 -12.04 -6.34
N PHE A 261 7.72 -11.56 -6.07
CA PHE A 261 6.55 -12.39 -5.84
C PHE A 261 5.39 -11.83 -6.64
N ILE A 262 4.78 -12.66 -7.48
CA ILE A 262 3.46 -12.39 -8.03
C ILE A 262 2.45 -13.03 -7.09
N VAL A 263 1.49 -12.24 -6.64
CA VAL A 263 0.40 -12.68 -5.76
C VAL A 263 -0.90 -12.52 -6.52
N GLU A 264 -1.64 -13.60 -6.66
CA GLU A 264 -2.93 -13.68 -7.35
C GLU A 264 -3.99 -14.07 -6.31
N LEU A 265 -4.89 -13.15 -5.98
CA LEU A 265 -5.99 -13.35 -5.05
C LEU A 265 -7.29 -13.49 -5.84
N ASN A 266 -7.90 -14.68 -5.88
CA ASN A 266 -9.26 -14.83 -6.38
C ASN A 266 -10.24 -14.65 -5.22
N ILE A 267 -11.02 -13.57 -5.27
CA ILE A 267 -11.95 -13.21 -4.19
C ILE A 267 -13.18 -14.14 -4.20
N THR A 268 -13.62 -14.56 -5.39
CA THR A 268 -14.81 -15.41 -5.58
C THR A 268 -14.54 -16.83 -5.11
N GLU A 269 -13.38 -17.39 -5.48
CA GLU A 269 -12.99 -18.75 -5.12
C GLU A 269 -12.29 -18.82 -3.75
N ASN A 270 -11.96 -17.67 -3.16
CA ASN A 270 -11.21 -17.57 -1.90
C ASN A 270 -9.87 -18.34 -1.95
N THR A 271 -9.15 -18.18 -3.06
CA THR A 271 -7.86 -18.84 -3.33
C THR A 271 -6.74 -17.80 -3.47
N LEU A 272 -5.52 -18.21 -3.11
CA LEU A 272 -4.33 -17.38 -3.20
C LEU A 272 -3.18 -18.15 -3.84
N MET A 273 -2.71 -17.70 -4.99
CA MET A 273 -1.54 -18.28 -5.64
C MET A 273 -0.35 -17.34 -5.51
N ILE A 274 0.82 -17.91 -5.18
CA ILE A 274 2.06 -17.14 -5.05
C ILE A 274 3.15 -17.76 -5.91
N ARG A 275 3.63 -16.99 -6.89
CA ARG A 275 4.74 -17.34 -7.76
C ARG A 275 5.98 -16.55 -7.35
N GLY A 276 7.05 -17.22 -6.97
CA GLY A 276 8.30 -16.56 -6.58
C GLY A 276 9.37 -16.63 -7.66
N TYR A 277 10.12 -15.53 -7.82
CA TYR A 277 11.21 -15.42 -8.78
C TYR A 277 12.49 -14.93 -8.10
N LYS A 278 13.63 -15.44 -8.58
CA LYS A 278 14.96 -15.01 -8.13
C LYS A 278 15.25 -13.57 -8.55
N LYS A 279 16.19 -12.92 -7.87
CA LYS A 279 16.57 -11.52 -8.11
C LYS A 279 17.08 -11.24 -9.53
N ASN A 280 17.71 -12.22 -10.19
CA ASN A 280 18.18 -12.11 -11.57
C ASN A 280 17.11 -12.47 -12.62
N SER A 281 15.94 -12.95 -12.21
CA SER A 281 14.85 -13.35 -13.11
C SER A 281 13.75 -12.29 -13.20
N PHE A 282 14.11 -11.02 -13.04
CA PHE A 282 13.14 -9.92 -13.02
C PHE A 282 12.34 -9.81 -14.33
N GLN A 283 13.00 -9.87 -15.48
CA GLN A 283 12.33 -9.77 -16.79
C GLN A 283 11.24 -10.84 -16.95
N LYS A 284 11.53 -12.07 -16.54
CA LYS A 284 10.54 -13.15 -16.53
C LYS A 284 9.38 -12.85 -15.58
N ALA A 285 9.67 -12.42 -14.35
CA ALA A 285 8.64 -12.06 -13.37
C ALA A 285 7.72 -10.94 -13.88
N GLN A 286 8.26 -9.98 -14.63
CA GLN A 286 7.49 -8.90 -15.22
C GLN A 286 6.58 -9.40 -16.35
N LEU A 287 7.11 -10.21 -17.27
CA LEU A 287 6.33 -10.79 -18.37
C LEU A 287 5.17 -11.66 -17.84
N ASP A 288 5.46 -12.52 -16.86
CA ASP A 288 4.43 -13.36 -16.24
C ASP A 288 3.38 -12.51 -15.51
N TYR A 289 3.80 -11.44 -14.84
CA TYR A 289 2.88 -10.50 -14.17
C TYR A 289 1.98 -9.75 -15.14
N ASP A 290 2.53 -9.26 -16.26
CA ASP A 290 1.75 -8.53 -17.27
C ASP A 290 0.67 -9.42 -17.90
N LEU A 291 1.01 -10.69 -18.19
CA LEU A 291 0.05 -11.67 -18.69
C LEU A 291 -1.09 -11.93 -17.70
N LEU A 292 -0.76 -12.08 -16.42
CA LEU A 292 -1.74 -12.33 -15.37
C LEU A 292 -2.61 -11.10 -15.10
N GLU A 293 -2.04 -9.89 -15.12
CA GLU A 293 -2.78 -8.63 -14.95
C GLU A 293 -3.76 -8.39 -16.11
N GLN A 294 -3.39 -8.75 -17.35
CA GLN A 294 -4.30 -8.72 -18.51
C GLN A 294 -5.47 -9.71 -18.35
N LYS A 295 -5.19 -10.97 -18.02
CA LYS A 295 -6.23 -11.99 -17.77
C LYS A 295 -7.18 -11.61 -16.63
N SER A 296 -6.62 -11.09 -15.54
CA SER A 296 -7.38 -10.58 -14.40
C SER A 296 -8.35 -9.46 -14.80
N LYS A 297 -7.94 -8.58 -15.72
CA LYS A 297 -8.80 -7.50 -16.22
C LYS A 297 -9.99 -8.02 -17.04
N GLU A 298 -9.81 -9.08 -17.81
CA GLU A 298 -10.88 -9.68 -18.61
C GLU A 298 -11.94 -10.38 -17.75
N LYS A 299 -11.51 -11.12 -16.70
CA LYS A 299 -12.40 -11.88 -15.82
C LYS A 299 -12.98 -11.06 -14.65
N GLY A 300 -12.20 -10.12 -14.12
CA GLY A 300 -12.59 -9.22 -13.02
C GLY A 300 -12.73 -9.86 -11.63
N ASP A 301 -12.34 -11.12 -11.46
CA ASP A 301 -12.48 -11.91 -10.23
C ASP A 301 -11.19 -12.02 -9.39
N THR A 302 -10.05 -11.71 -10.00
CA THR A 302 -8.71 -11.94 -9.44
C THR A 302 -7.97 -10.62 -9.29
N ASP A 303 -7.40 -10.34 -8.11
CA ASP A 303 -6.48 -9.21 -7.88
C ASP A 303 -5.03 -9.69 -7.97
N VAL A 304 -4.26 -9.12 -8.89
CA VAL A 304 -2.87 -9.51 -9.17
C VAL A 304 -1.91 -8.37 -8.83
N VAL A 305 -0.80 -8.71 -8.16
CA VAL A 305 0.26 -7.74 -7.84
C VAL A 305 1.65 -8.33 -7.94
N LEU A 306 2.59 -7.52 -8.42
CA LEU A 306 4.03 -7.77 -8.31
C LEU A 306 4.61 -7.04 -7.11
N ILE A 307 5.17 -7.81 -6.18
CA ILE A 307 5.77 -7.35 -4.93
C ILE A 307 7.24 -7.75 -4.90
N SER A 308 8.07 -6.97 -4.22
CA SER A 308 9.42 -7.41 -3.89
C SER A 308 9.81 -7.10 -2.45
N LEU A 309 10.47 -8.06 -1.81
CA LEU A 309 10.81 -8.09 -0.38
C LEU A 309 12.18 -8.76 -0.19
N ASP A 310 12.84 -8.49 0.93
CA ASP A 310 14.15 -9.09 1.23
C ASP A 310 14.01 -10.52 1.78
N GLU A 311 12.87 -10.84 2.41
CA GLU A 311 12.60 -12.17 2.98
C GLU A 311 11.14 -12.60 2.71
N PHE A 312 10.93 -13.80 2.16
CA PHE A 312 9.57 -14.32 1.85
C PHE A 312 8.65 -14.36 3.07
N LYS A 313 9.18 -14.70 4.26
CA LYS A 313 8.39 -14.74 5.52
C LYS A 313 7.73 -13.40 5.86
N LEU A 314 8.23 -12.29 5.31
CA LEU A 314 7.64 -10.96 5.50
C LEU A 314 6.49 -10.67 4.54
N LEU A 315 6.25 -11.49 3.51
CA LEU A 315 5.20 -11.24 2.51
C LEU A 315 3.82 -11.09 3.14
N LYS A 316 3.43 -12.07 3.98
CA LYS A 316 2.15 -12.02 4.70
C LYS A 316 2.07 -10.81 5.65
N LYS A 317 3.19 -10.41 6.25
CA LYS A 317 3.23 -9.26 7.16
C LYS A 317 3.17 -7.91 6.41
N ALA A 318 3.79 -7.82 5.25
CA ALA A 318 3.88 -6.63 4.42
C ALA A 318 2.60 -6.35 3.63
N TYR A 319 1.95 -7.42 3.16
CA TYR A 319 0.74 -7.36 2.33
C TYR A 319 -0.34 -8.35 2.83
N PRO A 320 -0.77 -8.25 4.10
CA PRO A 320 -1.78 -9.14 4.69
C PRO A 320 -3.14 -9.03 3.98
N ASN A 321 -3.39 -7.92 3.29
CA ASN A 321 -4.61 -7.70 2.51
C ASN A 321 -4.79 -8.75 1.39
N TYR A 322 -3.71 -9.30 0.81
CA TYR A 322 -3.82 -10.39 -0.18
C TYR A 322 -4.11 -11.76 0.43
N TYR A 323 -3.95 -11.89 1.75
CA TYR A 323 -4.40 -13.05 2.51
C TYR A 323 -5.79 -12.81 3.11
N LEU A 324 -6.42 -11.67 2.78
CA LEU A 324 -7.62 -11.16 3.43
C LEU A 324 -7.51 -11.14 4.96
N ASP A 325 -6.29 -11.01 5.48
CA ASP A 325 -5.98 -11.18 6.90
C ASP A 325 -6.04 -9.84 7.62
N SER A 326 -7.08 -9.66 8.42
CA SER A 326 -7.24 -8.52 9.34
C SER A 326 -6.97 -8.89 10.80
N GLY A 327 -6.38 -10.06 11.08
CA GLY A 327 -6.23 -10.60 12.43
C GLY A 327 -5.50 -9.66 13.38
N MET A 328 -4.38 -9.07 12.95
CA MET A 328 -3.63 -8.11 13.77
C MET A 328 -4.44 -6.84 14.08
N PHE A 329 -5.28 -6.38 13.14
CA PHE A 329 -6.19 -5.26 13.39
C PHE A 329 -7.26 -5.64 14.42
N ILE A 330 -7.92 -6.79 14.24
CA ILE A 330 -8.95 -7.30 15.15
C ILE A 330 -8.38 -7.49 16.56
N SER A 331 -7.21 -8.10 16.68
CA SER A 331 -6.52 -8.30 17.97
C SER A 331 -6.19 -6.97 18.65
N SER A 332 -5.72 -5.96 17.91
CA SER A 332 -5.49 -4.63 18.46
C SER A 332 -6.78 -4.01 18.99
N ILE A 333 -7.89 -4.07 18.25
CA ILE A 333 -9.18 -3.53 18.72
C ILE A 333 -9.70 -4.28 19.96
N LYS A 334 -9.72 -5.61 19.93
CA LYS A 334 -10.19 -6.44 21.04
C LYS A 334 -9.38 -6.23 22.32
N LYS A 335 -8.06 -6.09 22.19
CA LYS A 335 -7.18 -5.80 23.33
C LYS A 335 -7.62 -4.54 24.06
N GLU A 336 -7.78 -3.44 23.33
CA GLU A 336 -8.13 -2.13 23.93
C GLU A 336 -9.54 -2.13 24.52
N ILE A 337 -10.47 -2.85 23.90
CA ILE A 337 -11.83 -3.04 24.43
C ILE A 337 -11.81 -3.84 25.74
N ASN A 338 -10.98 -4.89 25.84
CA ASN A 338 -10.92 -5.72 27.04
C ASN A 338 -10.25 -5.01 28.21
N GLU A 339 -9.15 -4.27 27.97
CA GLU A 339 -8.48 -3.47 29.01
C GLU A 339 -9.41 -2.46 29.68
N ILE A 340 -10.45 -2.01 28.98
CA ILE A 340 -11.45 -1.08 29.51
C ILE A 340 -12.52 -1.77 30.36
N LYS A 341 -12.73 -3.08 30.22
CA LYS A 341 -13.68 -3.82 31.05
C LYS A 341 -13.10 -4.19 32.41
N GLU A 342 -11.77 -4.21 32.52
CA GLU A 342 -11.02 -4.57 33.71
C GLU A 342 -10.71 -3.37 34.62
N ASN A 343 -10.94 -2.15 34.13
CA ASN A 343 -10.86 -0.89 34.88
C ASN A 343 -12.27 -0.31 35.06
#